data_AF-V5GS97-F1
#
_entry.id   AF-V5GS97-F1
#
_cell.length_a   1.000
_cell.length_b   1.000
_cell.length_c   1.000
_cell.angle_alpha   90.00
_cell.angle_beta   90.00
_cell.angle_gamma   90.00
#
_symmetry.space_group_name_H-M   'P 1'
#
loop_
_entity.id
_entity.type
_entity.pdbx_description
1 polymer ?
#
loop_
_entity_poly.entity_id
_entity_poly.type
_entity_poly.pdbx_seq_one_letter_code
_entity_poly.pdbx_strand_id
1 'polypeptide(L)'
;MRVCEIKKLVISNLSLEEKVELKNNGRPTPVLNLVQVQKECKSRPAFIRKFDKNIYDKTLWLCGCDETNRFFCFVCLLFGGGEENWTKTGVSDLKHLEIKIKKHENSPKHKNKLVSFLLLGRVNIASCLNSAYAEQINSK
;
A
#
# COMPACT_ATOMS: atom_id res chain seq x y z
N MET A 1 -4.84 6.84 -10.19
CA MET A 1 -3.56 6.16 -10.50
C MET A 1 -3.72 4.66 -10.26
N ARG A 2 -3.20 3.80 -11.14
CA ARG A 2 -3.25 2.34 -11.05
C ARG A 2 -1.96 1.78 -10.43
N VAL A 3 -2.02 0.58 -9.86
CA VAL A 3 -0.82 -0.07 -9.27
C VAL A 3 0.29 -0.27 -10.30
N CYS A 4 -0.04 -0.60 -11.55
CA CYS A 4 0.95 -0.74 -12.61
C CYS A 4 1.68 0.57 -12.96
N GLU A 5 1.04 1.72 -12.78
CA GLU A 5 1.66 3.03 -12.94
C GLU A 5 2.62 3.30 -11.77
N ILE A 6 2.17 3.05 -10.54
CA ILE A 6 3.00 3.20 -9.32
C ILE A 6 4.27 2.34 -9.41
N LYS A 7 4.17 1.11 -9.90
CA LYS A 7 5.32 0.20 -10.04
C LYS A 7 6.37 0.67 -11.06
N LYS A 8 5.98 1.51 -12.02
CA LYS A 8 6.89 2.10 -13.02
C LYS A 8 7.60 3.33 -12.48
N LEU A 9 7.07 3.94 -11.43
CA LEU A 9 7.70 5.10 -10.80
C LEU A 9 8.96 4.66 -10.06
N VAL A 10 10.08 5.32 -10.37
CA VAL A 10 11.29 5.22 -9.57
C VAL A 10 11.13 6.14 -8.38
N ILE A 11 10.48 5.65 -7.33
CA ILE A 11 10.03 6.50 -6.22
C ILE A 11 11.20 7.11 -5.42
N SER A 12 12.41 6.53 -5.51
CA SER A 12 13.62 7.16 -4.97
C SER A 12 13.90 8.53 -5.59
N ASN A 13 13.48 8.75 -6.84
CA ASN A 13 13.78 9.96 -7.60
C ASN A 13 12.68 11.04 -7.46
N LEU A 14 11.57 10.73 -6.79
CA LEU A 14 10.48 11.68 -6.60
C LEU A 14 10.80 12.69 -5.49
N SER A 15 10.39 13.94 -5.69
CA SER A 15 10.46 14.99 -4.68
C SER A 15 9.57 14.68 -3.48
N LEU A 16 9.70 15.46 -2.41
CA LEU A 16 8.83 15.32 -1.25
C LEU A 16 7.39 15.68 -1.59
N GLU A 17 7.20 16.72 -2.40
CA GLU A 17 5.90 17.20 -2.87
C GLU A 17 5.19 16.12 -3.70
N GLU A 18 5.88 15.53 -4.67
CA GLU A 18 5.33 14.44 -5.49
C GLU A 18 4.93 13.23 -4.64
N LYS A 19 5.74 12.87 -3.63
CA LYS A 19 5.40 11.79 -2.69
C LYS A 19 4.15 12.13 -1.87
N VAL A 20 3.99 13.38 -1.46
CA VAL A 20 2.79 13.85 -0.74
C VAL A 20 1.56 13.80 -1.64
N GLU A 21 1.67 14.21 -2.91
CA GLU A 21 0.59 14.10 -3.88
C GLU A 21 0.17 12.64 -4.11
N LEU A 22 1.14 11.72 -4.27
CA LEU A 22 0.85 10.29 -4.40
C LEU A 22 0.12 9.73 -3.19
N LYS A 23 0.47 10.18 -1.98
CA LYS A 23 -0.25 9.83 -0.75
C LYS A 23 -1.68 10.37 -0.77
N ASN A 24 -1.88 11.62 -1.18
CA ASN A 24 -3.19 12.29 -1.20
C ASN A 24 -4.12 11.72 -2.27
N ASN A 25 -3.58 11.28 -3.40
CA ASN A 25 -4.32 10.58 -4.47
C ASN A 25 -4.93 9.24 -4.01
N GLY A 26 -4.49 8.72 -2.86
CA GLY A 26 -5.04 7.52 -2.26
C GLY A 26 -4.62 6.23 -2.98
N ARG A 27 -5.08 5.11 -2.40
CA ARG A 27 -4.71 3.77 -2.87
C ARG A 27 -5.69 3.23 -3.93
N PRO A 28 -5.23 2.50 -4.95
CA PRO A 28 -6.11 1.88 -5.93
C PRO A 28 -6.89 0.70 -5.34
N THR A 29 -8.22 0.73 -5.40
CA THR A 29 -9.12 -0.33 -4.88
C THR A 29 -10.06 -0.88 -5.97
N PRO A 30 -9.52 -1.36 -7.11
CA PRO A 30 -10.34 -1.89 -8.19
C PRO A 30 -11.07 -3.18 -7.76
N VAL A 31 -12.15 -3.51 -8.46
CA VAL A 31 -12.78 -4.82 -8.30
C VAL A 31 -11.91 -5.87 -9.00
N LEU A 32 -11.50 -6.91 -8.26
CA LEU A 32 -10.67 -7.99 -8.79
C LEU A 32 -11.51 -9.20 -9.19
N ASN A 33 -11.15 -9.83 -10.31
CA ASN A 33 -11.77 -11.05 -10.80
C ASN A 33 -11.07 -12.29 -10.26
N LEU A 34 -10.74 -12.30 -8.96
CA LEU A 34 -10.04 -13.43 -8.32
C LEU A 34 -11.04 -14.51 -7.92
N VAL A 35 -10.83 -15.71 -8.47
CA VAL A 35 -11.60 -16.92 -8.14
C VAL A 35 -10.61 -18.03 -7.82
N GLN A 36 -10.76 -18.66 -6.66
CA GLN A 36 -9.95 -19.78 -6.23
C GLN A 36 -10.86 -20.98 -5.93
N VAL A 37 -10.75 -22.00 -6.78
CA VAL A 37 -11.49 -23.26 -6.64
C VAL A 37 -10.70 -24.19 -5.74
N GLN A 38 -11.31 -24.60 -4.62
CA GLN A 38 -10.81 -25.69 -3.80
C GLN A 38 -11.52 -26.96 -4.23
N LYS A 39 -10.72 -27.94 -4.67
CA LYS A 39 -11.22 -29.25 -5.06
C LYS A 39 -11.78 -29.98 -3.84
N GLU A 40 -12.78 -30.80 -4.10
CA GLU A 40 -13.30 -31.75 -3.12
C GLU A 40 -12.19 -32.68 -2.63
N CYS A 41 -12.24 -33.01 -1.35
CA CYS A 41 -11.37 -33.99 -0.72
C CYS A 41 -12.22 -34.84 0.24
N LYS A 42 -11.72 -35.99 0.67
CA LYS A 42 -12.47 -36.97 1.48
C LYS A 42 -13.15 -36.37 2.73
N SER A 43 -12.65 -35.26 3.24
CA SER A 43 -13.15 -34.57 4.43
C SER A 43 -13.94 -33.28 4.15
N ARG A 44 -13.95 -32.75 2.92
CA ARG A 44 -14.62 -31.47 2.61
C ARG A 44 -15.08 -31.39 1.15
N PRO A 45 -16.32 -30.90 0.90
CA PRO A 45 -16.82 -30.67 -0.45
C PRO A 45 -16.04 -29.57 -1.16
N ALA A 46 -16.17 -29.52 -2.49
CA ALA A 46 -15.59 -28.44 -3.29
C ALA A 46 -16.13 -27.08 -2.84
N PHE A 47 -15.26 -26.07 -2.80
CA PHE A 47 -15.62 -24.72 -2.36
C PHE A 47 -14.94 -23.66 -3.22
N ILE A 48 -15.69 -22.65 -3.62
CA ILE A 48 -15.19 -21.55 -4.45
C ILE A 48 -15.02 -20.31 -3.58
N ARG A 49 -13.80 -19.78 -3.51
CA ARG A 49 -13.51 -18.47 -2.92
C ARG A 49 -13.50 -17.42 -4.02
N LYS A 50 -14.21 -16.32 -3.80
CA LYS A 50 -14.20 -15.15 -4.68
C LYS A 50 -13.67 -13.95 -3.92
N PHE A 51 -13.14 -12.99 -4.66
CA PHE A 51 -12.81 -11.68 -4.13
C PHE A 51 -14.01 -11.03 -3.46
N ASP A 52 -13.77 -10.41 -2.30
CA ASP A 52 -14.71 -9.52 -1.61
C ASP A 52 -14.05 -8.14 -1.45
N LYS A 53 -14.72 -7.10 -1.93
CA LYS A 53 -14.25 -5.70 -1.86
C LYS A 53 -14.08 -5.20 -0.44
N ASN A 54 -14.84 -5.74 0.52
CA ASN A 54 -14.76 -5.37 1.94
C ASN A 54 -13.36 -5.55 2.54
N ILE A 55 -12.49 -6.34 1.90
CA ILE A 55 -11.10 -6.51 2.35
C ILE A 55 -10.31 -5.21 2.29
N TYR A 56 -10.63 -4.29 1.36
CA TYR A 56 -9.96 -3.01 1.29
C TYR A 56 -10.31 -2.10 2.46
N ASP A 57 -11.52 -2.21 2.99
CA ASP A 57 -11.97 -1.43 4.15
C ASP A 57 -11.34 -1.98 5.44
N LYS A 58 -11.21 -3.31 5.53
CA LYS A 58 -10.53 -3.99 6.64
C LYS A 58 -9.02 -3.78 6.66
N THR A 59 -8.40 -3.47 5.53
CA THR A 59 -6.94 -3.38 5.41
C THR A 59 -6.53 -2.12 4.63
N LEU A 60 -6.29 -1.03 5.37
CA LEU A 60 -6.10 0.30 4.80
C LEU A 60 -4.83 0.50 3.96
N TRP A 61 -3.84 -0.39 4.05
CA TRP A 61 -2.65 -0.35 3.20
C TRP A 61 -2.80 -1.24 1.94
N LEU A 62 -3.84 -2.06 1.86
CA LEU A 62 -4.05 -3.03 0.79
C LEU A 62 -4.61 -2.34 -0.46
N CYS A 63 -4.00 -2.63 -1.60
CA CYS A 63 -4.47 -2.18 -2.91
C CYS A 63 -4.55 -3.33 -3.90
N GLY A 64 -5.32 -3.13 -4.97
CA GLY A 64 -5.51 -4.10 -6.04
C GLY A 64 -4.94 -3.62 -7.36
N CYS A 65 -4.52 -4.57 -8.19
CA CYS A 65 -4.23 -4.36 -9.59
C CYS A 65 -5.14 -5.27 -10.42
N ASP A 66 -6.02 -4.67 -11.21
CA ASP A 66 -6.94 -5.35 -12.14
C ASP A 66 -6.19 -6.01 -13.30
N GLU A 67 -5.12 -5.37 -13.82
CA GLU A 67 -4.31 -5.92 -14.92
C GLU A 67 -3.61 -7.24 -14.53
N THR A 68 -3.02 -7.30 -13.33
CA THR A 68 -2.36 -8.51 -12.83
C THR A 68 -3.27 -9.40 -12.00
N ASN A 69 -4.49 -8.93 -11.73
CA ASN A 69 -5.50 -9.53 -10.85
C ASN A 69 -4.93 -9.95 -9.48
N ARG A 70 -4.18 -9.05 -8.83
CA ARG A 70 -3.41 -9.33 -7.60
C ARG A 70 -3.47 -8.20 -6.60
N PHE A 71 -3.24 -8.54 -5.33
CA PHE A 71 -3.10 -7.59 -4.23
C PHE A 71 -1.66 -7.16 -4.02
N PHE A 72 -1.49 -5.91 -3.59
CA PHE A 72 -0.22 -5.30 -3.26
C PHE A 72 -0.34 -4.43 -2.01
N CYS A 73 0.79 -4.07 -1.43
CA CYS A 73 0.85 -3.11 -0.33
C CYS A 73 1.17 -1.72 -0.87
N PHE A 74 0.22 -0.81 -0.78
CA PHE A 74 0.35 0.56 -1.30
C PHE A 74 1.51 1.30 -0.63
N VAL A 75 1.62 1.18 0.69
CA VAL A 75 2.70 1.80 1.48
C VAL A 75 4.07 1.28 1.06
N CYS A 76 4.22 -0.04 0.94
CA CYS A 76 5.49 -0.65 0.56
C CYS A 76 5.84 -0.40 -0.92
N LEU A 77 4.85 -0.23 -1.79
CA LEU A 77 5.07 0.22 -3.15
C LEU A 77 5.66 1.63 -3.12
N LEU A 78 5.00 2.58 -2.45
CA LEU A 78 5.41 3.99 -2.37
C LEU A 78 6.77 4.23 -1.71
N PHE A 79 7.22 3.38 -0.80
CA PHE A 79 8.50 3.59 -0.13
C PHE A 79 9.58 2.60 -0.61
N GLY A 80 9.27 1.70 -1.54
CA GLY A 80 10.16 0.60 -1.97
C GLY A 80 10.50 -0.38 -0.84
N GLY A 81 11.40 -1.34 -1.08
CA GLY A 81 12.03 -2.15 -0.01
C GLY A 81 11.11 -3.00 0.88
N GLY A 82 9.88 -3.28 0.43
CA GLY A 82 8.95 -4.19 1.11
C GLY A 82 9.22 -5.66 0.80
N GLU A 83 8.34 -6.52 1.29
CA GLU A 83 8.33 -7.93 0.89
C GLU A 83 7.99 -8.06 -0.60
N GLU A 84 8.69 -8.92 -1.34
CA GLU A 84 8.53 -9.05 -2.80
C GLU A 84 7.11 -9.45 -3.20
N ASN A 85 6.46 -10.29 -2.37
CA ASN A 85 5.08 -10.71 -2.55
C ASN A 85 4.08 -9.55 -2.58
N TRP A 86 4.39 -8.44 -1.91
CA TRP A 86 3.49 -7.30 -1.77
C TRP A 86 3.90 -6.11 -2.65
N THR A 87 5.00 -6.22 -3.40
CA THR A 87 5.59 -5.12 -4.17
C THR A 87 5.86 -5.51 -5.62
N LYS A 88 6.47 -6.68 -5.85
CA LYS A 88 6.86 -7.16 -7.17
C LYS A 88 5.84 -8.14 -7.76
N THR A 89 5.62 -9.27 -7.10
CA THR A 89 4.84 -10.39 -7.66
C THR A 89 3.34 -10.24 -7.41
N GLY A 90 2.95 -9.74 -6.24
CA GLY A 90 1.54 -9.58 -5.86
C GLY A 90 0.92 -10.88 -5.34
N VAL A 91 -0.04 -10.73 -4.42
CA VAL A 91 -0.72 -11.85 -3.77
C VAL A 91 -2.06 -12.12 -4.46
N SER A 92 -2.35 -13.38 -4.83
CA SER A 92 -3.64 -13.80 -5.40
C SER A 92 -4.32 -14.94 -4.61
N ASP A 93 -3.65 -15.44 -3.58
CA ASP A 93 -4.10 -16.62 -2.81
C ASP A 93 -5.14 -16.21 -1.75
N LEU A 94 -6.41 -16.23 -2.14
CA LEU A 94 -7.55 -15.88 -1.29
C LEU A 94 -7.67 -16.78 -0.05
N LYS A 95 -7.31 -18.06 -0.17
CA LYS A 95 -7.39 -19.04 0.93
C LYS A 95 -6.56 -18.63 2.14
N HIS A 96 -5.34 -18.13 1.92
CA HIS A 96 -4.42 -17.74 2.99
C HIS A 96 -4.22 -16.22 3.07
N LEU A 97 -5.10 -15.45 2.45
CA LEU A 97 -4.93 -14.00 2.31
C LEU A 97 -4.92 -13.32 3.68
N GLU A 98 -5.85 -13.65 4.57
CA GLU A 98 -5.91 -13.07 5.91
C GLU A 98 -4.64 -13.35 6.73
N ILE A 99 -4.10 -14.57 6.63
CA ILE A 99 -2.85 -14.95 7.32
C ILE A 99 -1.67 -14.14 6.74
N LYS A 100 -1.62 -14.02 5.41
CA LYS A 100 -0.58 -13.23 4.73
C LYS A 100 -0.67 -11.74 5.09
N ILE A 101 -1.88 -11.18 5.18
CA ILE A 101 -2.13 -9.80 5.60
C ILE A 101 -1.60 -9.58 7.02
N LYS A 102 -2.05 -10.40 7.98
CA LYS A 102 -1.62 -10.30 9.38
C LYS A 102 -0.11 -10.42 9.54
N LYS A 103 0.52 -11.33 8.79
CA LYS A 103 1.98 -11.50 8.79
C LYS A 103 2.69 -10.27 8.24
N HIS A 104 2.21 -9.73 7.12
CA HIS A 104 2.81 -8.55 6.48
C HIS A 104 2.70 -7.30 7.35
N GLU A 105 1.50 -7.05 7.88
CA GLU A 105 1.19 -5.93 8.75
C GLU A 105 2.06 -5.92 10.01
N ASN A 106 2.37 -7.10 10.54
CA ASN A 106 3.24 -7.24 11.69
C ASN A 106 4.75 -7.17 11.37
N SER A 107 5.14 -7.21 10.10
CA SER A 107 6.54 -7.20 9.70
C SER A 107 7.21 -5.84 10.01
N PRO A 108 8.46 -5.84 10.50
CA PRO A 108 9.20 -4.58 10.72
C PRO A 108 9.35 -3.75 9.44
N LYS A 109 9.53 -4.41 8.30
CA LYS A 109 9.65 -3.76 6.98
C LYS A 109 8.41 -2.93 6.63
N HIS A 110 7.23 -3.49 6.87
CA HIS A 110 5.97 -2.78 6.66
C HIS A 110 5.80 -1.64 7.67
N LYS A 111 5.95 -1.94 8.97
CA LYS A 111 5.74 -0.95 10.05
C LYS A 111 6.61 0.29 9.89
N ASN A 112 7.89 0.14 9.61
CA ASN A 112 8.80 1.27 9.41
C ASN A 112 8.33 2.18 8.28
N LYS A 113 7.86 1.59 7.17
CA LYS A 113 7.36 2.36 6.02
C LYS A 113 5.98 2.95 6.27
N LEU A 114 5.14 2.27 7.04
CA LEU A 114 3.86 2.81 7.48
C LEU A 114 4.06 4.06 8.32
N VAL A 115 5.03 4.07 9.24
CA VAL A 115 5.39 5.27 10.01
C VAL A 115 5.84 6.39 9.06
N SER A 116 6.77 6.12 8.14
CA SER A 116 7.21 7.12 7.15
C SER A 116 6.04 7.65 6.30
N PHE A 117 5.13 6.78 5.86
CA PHE A 117 3.94 7.15 5.11
C PHE A 117 3.00 8.04 5.93
N LEU A 118 2.77 7.74 7.21
CA LEU A 118 1.90 8.53 8.08
C LEU A 118 2.49 9.92 8.36
N LEU A 119 3.81 10.00 8.55
CA LEU A 119 4.54 11.25 8.79
C LEU A 119 4.71 12.10 7.52
N LEU A 120 4.72 11.48 6.34
CA LEU A 120 4.88 12.18 5.07
C LEU A 120 3.82 13.28 4.89
N GLY A 121 4.26 14.52 4.64
CA GLY A 121 3.37 15.68 4.48
C GLY A 121 2.79 16.23 5.78
N ARG A 122 3.13 15.67 6.94
CA ARG A 122 2.89 16.34 8.22
C ARG A 122 4.00 17.37 8.43
N VAL A 123 3.62 18.63 8.61
CA VAL A 123 4.57 19.72 8.80
C VAL A 123 5.44 19.41 10.01
N ASN A 124 6.76 19.36 9.81
CA ASN A 124 7.70 19.22 10.90
C ASN A 124 7.65 20.54 11.70
N ILE A 125 7.54 20.49 13.02
CA ILE A 125 7.54 21.68 13.88
C ILE A 125 8.75 22.58 13.56
N ALA A 126 9.90 21.96 13.21
CA ALA A 126 11.09 22.66 12.76
C ALA A 126 10.87 23.51 11.49
N SER A 127 10.03 23.05 10.56
CA SER A 127 9.73 23.79 9.31
C SER A 127 8.85 25.01 9.56
N CYS A 128 7.88 24.92 10.48
CA CYS A 128 7.10 26.07 10.94
C CYS A 128 7.98 27.08 11.69
N LEU A 129 8.91 26.62 12.52
CA LEU A 129 9.83 27.49 13.24
C LEU A 129 10.76 28.23 12.27
N ASN A 130 11.24 27.58 11.22
CA ASN A 130 12.15 28.20 10.26
C ASN A 130 11.45 29.28 9.41
N SER A 131 10.18 29.06 9.00
CA SER A 131 9.42 30.07 8.28
C SER A 131 9.12 31.28 9.17
N ALA A 132 8.71 31.06 10.42
CA ALA A 132 8.44 32.12 11.38
C ALA A 132 9.70 32.97 11.68
N TYR A 133 10.86 32.32 11.80
CA TYR A 133 12.13 33.01 12.01
C TYR A 133 12.58 33.81 10.76
N ALA A 134 12.39 33.24 9.56
CA ALA A 134 12.69 33.91 8.30
C ALA A 134 11.79 35.13 8.05
N GLU A 135 10.51 35.06 8.40
CA GLU A 135 9.57 36.19 8.33
C GLU A 135 9.96 37.32 9.28
N GLN A 136 10.42 37.00 10.50
CA GLN A 136 10.93 38.00 11.45
C GLN A 136 12.21 38.69 10.99
N ILE A 137 13.08 37.99 10.26
CA ILE A 137 14.32 38.58 9.73
C ILE A 137 14.03 39.51 8.55
N ASN A 138 13.07 39.16 7.69
CA ASN A 138 12.70 39.93 6.49
C ASN A 138 11.72 41.08 6.77
N SER A 139 11.19 41.22 7.99
CA SER A 139 10.31 42.35 8.38
C SER A 139 11.08 43.54 9.00
N LYS A 140 12.40 43.58 8.84
CA LYS A 140 13.27 44.71 9.24
C LYS A 140 13.85 45.39 7.99
#